data_AF-A0A969NJA8-F1
#
_entry.id   AF-A0A969NJA8-F1
#
_cell.length_a   1.000
_cell.length_b   1.000
_cell.length_c   1.000
_cell.angle_alpha   90.00
_cell.angle_beta   90.00
_cell.angle_gamma   90.00
#
_symmetry.space_group_name_H-M   'P 1'
#
loop_
_entity.id
_entity.type
_entity.pdbx_description
1 polymer ?
#
loop_
_entity_poly.entity_id
_entity_poly.type
_entity_poly.pdbx_seq_one_letter_code
_entity_poly.pdbx_strand_id
1 'polypeptide(L)'
;RIYLNLSFLLVSALNAQEIEKSLVGENGTIKFLKFNTATMKAATASSEAVLRSYVFTQSIDELKQIAIETDNVGFTHEKFQQYYKGVKVEHGKYSVHKKNGIIESLNGEYILLNDGFKTTPTLSEEAALSKALSYIGAQKYMWQNTENEEFAKRTEKAGTFYPNGELVIIQNFLSNDRDAN
;
A
#
# COMPACT_ATOMS: atom_id res chain seq x y z
N ARG A 1 15.64 0.17 40.68
CA ARG A 1 15.17 -0.80 39.65
C ARG A 1 15.31 -0.12 38.30
N ILE A 2 16.39 -0.43 37.58
CA ILE A 2 16.67 0.14 36.26
C ILE A 2 15.94 -0.75 35.25
N TYR A 3 14.92 -0.20 34.59
CA TYR A 3 14.38 -0.82 33.38
C TYR A 3 15.41 -0.59 32.27
N LEU A 4 16.25 -1.59 32.03
CA LEU A 4 17.15 -1.61 30.90
C LEU A 4 16.27 -1.80 29.66
N ASN A 5 16.09 -0.72 28.88
CA ASN A 5 15.35 -0.72 27.64
C ASN A 5 15.88 -1.82 26.71
N LEU A 6 15.14 -2.93 26.64
CA LEU A 6 15.39 -4.06 25.75
C LEU A 6 15.00 -3.72 24.29
N SER A 7 15.13 -2.46 23.89
CA SER A 7 14.74 -1.93 22.57
C SER A 7 15.93 -1.51 21.72
N PHE A 8 17.16 -1.49 22.27
CA PHE A 8 18.35 -1.08 21.50
C PHE A 8 19.06 -2.25 20.78
N LEU A 9 18.84 -3.50 21.21
CA LEU A 9 19.51 -4.67 20.63
C LEU A 9 18.85 -5.22 19.35
N LEU A 10 17.55 -4.92 19.12
CA LEU A 10 16.90 -5.33 17.85
C LEU A 10 17.28 -4.42 16.67
N VAL A 11 17.59 -3.15 16.92
CA VAL A 11 17.89 -2.18 15.86
C VAL A 11 19.22 -2.50 15.17
N SER A 12 20.21 -3.04 15.89
CA SER A 12 21.53 -3.36 15.31
C SER A 12 21.53 -4.54 14.32
N ALA A 13 20.54 -5.44 14.37
CA ALA A 13 20.51 -6.60 13.47
C ALA A 13 19.79 -6.32 12.14
N LEU A 14 18.81 -5.41 12.10
CA LEU A 14 18.15 -5.01 10.85
C LEU A 14 19.03 -4.07 10.00
N ASN A 15 19.88 -3.27 10.63
CA ASN A 15 20.78 -2.32 9.96
C ASN A 15 22.05 -2.94 9.34
N ALA A 16 22.13 -4.27 9.24
CA ALA A 16 23.28 -4.97 8.66
C ALA A 16 23.18 -5.17 7.13
N GLN A 17 22.05 -4.83 6.50
CA GLN A 17 21.89 -4.97 5.05
C GLN A 17 22.43 -3.72 4.34
N GLU A 18 23.59 -3.88 3.71
CA GLU A 18 24.17 -2.84 2.86
C GLU A 18 23.30 -2.64 1.61
N ILE A 19 22.92 -1.40 1.32
CA ILE A 19 22.14 -1.05 0.14
C ILE A 19 23.06 -1.05 -1.08
N GLU A 20 22.81 -1.94 -2.04
CA GLU A 20 23.52 -1.98 -3.33
C GLU A 20 22.99 -0.90 -4.29
N LYS A 21 21.66 -0.71 -4.32
CA LYS A 21 21.01 0.25 -5.22
C LYS A 21 19.74 0.79 -4.59
N SER A 22 19.49 2.08 -4.77
CA SER A 22 18.23 2.72 -4.41
C SER A 22 17.67 3.54 -5.58
N LEU A 23 16.34 3.63 -5.64
CA LEU A 23 15.61 4.61 -6.43
C LEU A 23 14.68 5.36 -5.49
N VAL A 24 14.79 6.68 -5.48
CA VAL A 24 13.97 7.57 -4.65
C VAL A 24 13.12 8.43 -5.59
N GLY A 25 11.83 8.55 -5.30
CA GLY A 25 10.91 9.40 -6.05
C GLY A 25 11.12 10.89 -5.77
N GLU A 26 10.46 11.74 -6.55
CA GLU A 26 10.51 13.20 -6.38
C GLU A 26 10.10 13.65 -4.97
N ASN A 27 9.17 12.94 -4.34
CA ASN A 27 8.69 13.19 -2.98
C ASN A 27 9.59 12.60 -1.87
N GLY A 28 10.80 12.16 -2.18
CA GLY A 28 11.73 11.57 -1.21
C GLY A 28 11.37 10.16 -0.74
N THR A 29 10.27 9.59 -1.22
CA THR A 29 9.89 8.21 -0.89
C THR A 29 10.71 7.23 -1.71
N ILE A 30 11.06 6.11 -1.09
CA ILE A 30 11.74 5.02 -1.79
C ILE A 30 10.76 4.44 -2.82
N LYS A 31 11.25 4.09 -4.02
CA LYS A 31 10.50 3.31 -5.02
C LYS A 31 11.08 1.93 -5.23
N PHE A 32 12.39 1.81 -4.99
CA PHE A 32 13.13 0.58 -5.12
C PHE A 32 14.34 0.58 -4.19
N LEU A 33 14.60 -0.58 -3.56
CA LEU A 33 15.86 -0.88 -2.88
C LEU A 33 16.33 -2.26 -3.30
N LYS A 34 17.64 -2.39 -3.53
CA LYS A 34 18.34 -3.66 -3.68
C LYS A 34 19.41 -3.75 -2.60
N PHE A 35 19.48 -4.89 -1.94
CA PHE A 35 20.47 -5.17 -0.91
C PHE A 35 21.63 -5.97 -1.47
N ASN A 36 22.82 -5.75 -0.92
CA ASN A 36 23.99 -6.57 -1.20
C ASN A 36 23.87 -7.90 -0.47
N THR A 37 23.56 -8.97 -1.20
CA THR A 37 23.33 -10.30 -0.62
C THR A 37 24.60 -11.14 -0.46
N ALA A 38 25.76 -10.69 -0.97
CA ALA A 38 27.00 -11.47 -0.98
C ALA A 38 27.57 -11.75 0.41
N THR A 39 27.25 -10.92 1.40
CA THR A 39 27.70 -11.05 2.79
C THR A 39 26.58 -11.45 3.75
N MET A 40 25.37 -11.68 3.23
CA MET A 40 24.18 -11.88 4.04
C MET A 40 23.98 -13.33 4.44
N LYS A 41 23.72 -13.56 5.74
CA LYS A 41 23.02 -14.76 6.20
C LYS A 41 21.52 -14.55 6.03
N ALA A 42 20.75 -15.64 5.88
CA ALA A 42 19.29 -15.58 5.90
C ALA A 42 18.81 -14.70 7.05
N ALA A 43 18.29 -13.52 6.71
CA ALA A 43 17.85 -12.56 7.70
C ALA A 43 16.58 -13.12 8.35
N THR A 44 16.59 -13.24 9.68
CA THR A 44 15.40 -13.65 10.45
C THR A 44 14.38 -12.52 10.62
N ALA A 45 14.70 -11.32 10.11
CA ALA A 45 13.79 -10.17 10.14
C ALA A 45 12.59 -10.44 9.23
N SER A 46 11.39 -10.15 9.74
CA SER A 46 10.18 -10.22 8.93
C SER A 46 10.19 -9.15 7.84
N SER A 47 9.48 -9.40 6.74
CA SER A 47 9.30 -8.43 5.65
C SER A 47 8.75 -7.10 6.15
N GLU A 48 7.78 -7.15 7.07
CA GLU A 48 7.21 -5.96 7.67
C GLU A 48 8.26 -5.16 8.44
N ALA A 49 9.11 -5.81 9.24
CA ALA A 49 10.16 -5.12 10.00
C ALA A 49 11.17 -4.43 9.07
N VAL A 50 11.52 -5.06 7.94
CA VAL A 50 12.38 -4.45 6.92
C VAL A 50 11.68 -3.26 6.25
N LEU A 51 10.41 -3.41 5.84
CA LEU A 51 9.63 -2.30 5.29
C LEU A 51 9.55 -1.12 6.26
N ARG A 52 9.36 -1.36 7.56
CA ARG A 52 9.37 -0.30 8.60
C ARG A 52 10.71 0.38 8.75
N SER A 53 11.80 -0.35 8.61
CA SER A 53 13.14 0.19 8.84
C SER A 53 13.62 1.05 7.68
N TYR A 54 13.22 0.73 6.45
CA TYR A 54 13.73 1.38 5.24
C TYR A 54 12.72 2.27 4.51
N VAL A 55 11.41 1.95 4.58
CA VAL A 55 10.41 2.55 3.69
C VAL A 55 9.37 3.36 4.46
N PHE A 56 8.70 2.74 5.45
CA PHE A 56 7.54 3.32 6.11
C PHE A 56 7.97 4.09 7.36
N THR A 57 8.10 5.41 7.21
CA THR A 57 8.64 6.30 8.24
C THR A 57 7.63 6.66 9.34
N GLN A 58 6.32 6.57 9.06
CA GLN A 58 5.30 6.92 10.04
C GLN A 58 4.80 5.68 10.79
N SER A 59 4.90 5.70 12.12
CA SER A 59 4.44 4.59 12.97
C SER A 59 2.92 4.39 12.97
N ILE A 60 2.17 5.39 12.51
CA ILE A 60 0.71 5.34 12.39
C ILE A 60 0.23 4.58 11.16
N ASP A 61 1.10 4.40 10.17
CA ASP A 61 0.79 3.52 9.05
C ASP A 61 0.66 2.09 9.56
N GLU A 62 -0.25 1.33 8.98
CA GLU A 62 -0.43 -0.11 9.15
C GLU A 62 -0.06 -0.81 7.84
N LEU A 63 0.61 -1.95 7.93
CA LEU A 63 0.96 -2.77 6.77
C LEU A 63 0.22 -4.09 6.86
N LYS A 64 -0.55 -4.44 5.83
CA LYS A 64 -1.26 -5.72 5.76
C LYS A 64 -0.75 -6.51 4.57
N GLN A 65 -0.26 -7.72 4.81
CA GLN A 65 0.12 -8.62 3.72
C GLN A 65 -1.14 -9.06 2.97
N ILE A 66 -1.18 -8.80 1.67
CA ILE A 66 -2.33 -9.09 0.79
C ILE A 66 -2.07 -10.25 -0.16
N ALA A 67 -0.81 -10.61 -0.39
CA ALA A 67 -0.45 -11.77 -1.20
C ALA A 67 0.95 -12.29 -0.85
N ILE A 68 1.15 -13.58 -1.07
CA ILE A 68 2.46 -14.24 -1.10
C ILE A 68 2.47 -15.24 -2.24
N GLU A 69 3.52 -15.21 -3.04
CA GLU A 69 3.68 -16.09 -4.19
C GLU A 69 5.15 -16.51 -4.29
N THR A 70 5.42 -17.77 -4.63
CA THR A 70 6.77 -18.21 -4.98
C THR A 70 6.81 -18.58 -6.45
N ASP A 71 7.73 -18.00 -7.19
CA ASP A 71 7.88 -18.26 -8.62
C ASP A 71 8.69 -19.55 -8.89
N ASN A 72 8.70 -19.96 -10.16
CA ASN A 72 9.38 -21.18 -10.59
C ASN A 72 10.91 -21.11 -10.51
N VAL A 73 11.49 -19.93 -10.29
CA VAL A 73 12.94 -19.72 -10.15
C VAL A 73 13.37 -19.49 -8.71
N GLY A 74 12.45 -19.68 -7.76
CA GLY A 74 12.70 -19.72 -6.31
C GLY A 74 12.63 -18.36 -5.61
N PHE A 75 12.08 -17.33 -6.24
CA PHE A 75 11.78 -16.07 -5.56
C PHE A 75 10.43 -16.15 -4.85
N THR A 76 10.39 -15.72 -3.59
CA THR A 76 9.15 -15.44 -2.86
C THR A 76 8.86 -13.95 -2.89
N HIS A 77 7.67 -13.59 -3.36
CA HIS A 77 7.14 -12.24 -3.46
C HIS A 77 6.06 -12.05 -2.41
N GLU A 78 6.28 -11.16 -1.46
CA GLU A 78 5.27 -10.79 -0.45
C GLU A 78 4.77 -9.38 -0.71
N LYS A 79 3.46 -9.22 -0.93
CA LYS A 79 2.84 -7.91 -1.22
C LYS A 79 2.13 -7.39 0.03
N PHE A 80 2.39 -6.13 0.36
CA PHE A 80 1.84 -5.40 1.49
C PHE A 80 1.03 -4.20 1.00
N GLN A 81 -0.12 -3.98 1.62
CA GLN A 81 -0.99 -2.82 1.45
C GLN A 81 -0.79 -1.86 2.63
N GLN A 82 -0.60 -0.59 2.33
CA GLN A 82 -0.59 0.50 3.30
C GLN A 82 -2.02 0.84 3.73
N TYR A 83 -2.19 1.05 5.03
CA TYR A 83 -3.35 1.63 5.66
C TYR A 83 -2.90 2.77 6.57
N TYR A 84 -3.71 3.80 6.74
CA TYR A 84 -3.47 4.90 7.68
C TYR A 84 -4.71 5.07 8.56
N LYS A 85 -4.54 4.91 9.89
CA LYS A 85 -5.65 4.89 10.86
C LYS A 85 -6.79 3.95 10.43
N GLY A 86 -6.45 2.75 9.99
CA GLY A 86 -7.41 1.73 9.51
C GLY A 86 -8.01 1.96 8.12
N VAL A 87 -7.78 3.11 7.46
CA VAL A 87 -8.30 3.39 6.10
C VAL A 87 -7.27 2.99 5.05
N LYS A 88 -7.71 2.30 3.99
CA LYS A 88 -6.84 1.84 2.90
C LYS A 88 -6.24 3.05 2.17
N VAL A 89 -4.94 3.02 1.96
CA VAL A 89 -4.26 4.02 1.13
C VAL A 89 -4.14 3.46 -0.30
N GLU A 90 -4.97 3.96 -1.20
CA GLU A 90 -5.01 3.53 -2.59
C GLU A 90 -3.65 3.76 -3.26
N HIS A 91 -3.23 2.81 -4.09
CA HIS A 91 -1.89 2.71 -4.69
C HIS A 91 -0.71 2.51 -3.71
N GLY A 92 -0.89 2.75 -2.41
CA GLY A 92 0.13 2.52 -1.37
C GLY A 92 0.40 1.03 -1.16
N LYS A 93 1.27 0.44 -1.98
CA LYS A 93 1.60 -0.99 -1.95
C LYS A 93 3.09 -1.20 -2.09
N TYR A 94 3.60 -2.21 -1.40
CA TYR A 94 5.00 -2.61 -1.46
C TYR A 94 5.14 -4.11 -1.67
N SER A 95 6.12 -4.53 -2.47
CA SER A 95 6.52 -5.92 -2.61
C SER A 95 7.91 -6.12 -1.99
N VAL A 96 8.06 -7.24 -1.29
CA VAL A 96 9.33 -7.74 -0.77
C VAL A 96 9.71 -8.98 -1.56
N HIS A 97 10.90 -8.95 -2.15
CA HIS A 97 11.44 -10.02 -2.98
C HIS A 97 12.49 -10.79 -2.20
N LYS A 98 12.27 -12.09 -2.01
CA LYS A 98 13.16 -12.98 -1.28
C LYS A 98 13.66 -14.10 -2.15
N LYS A 99 14.91 -14.51 -1.96
CA LYS A 99 15.46 -15.74 -2.55
C LYS A 99 16.18 -16.53 -1.47
N ASN A 100 15.90 -17.83 -1.36
CA ASN A 100 16.47 -18.68 -0.32
C ASN A 100 16.30 -18.10 1.12
N GLY A 101 15.18 -17.43 1.37
CA GLY A 101 14.90 -16.76 2.66
C GLY A 101 15.64 -15.43 2.89
N ILE A 102 16.44 -14.95 1.94
CA ILE A 102 17.14 -13.66 2.01
C ILE A 102 16.34 -12.62 1.23
N ILE A 103 16.06 -11.47 1.84
CA ILE A 103 15.45 -10.32 1.14
C ILE A 103 16.50 -9.72 0.20
N GLU A 104 16.23 -9.74 -1.10
CA GLU A 104 17.13 -9.18 -2.12
C GLU A 104 16.73 -7.76 -2.53
N SER A 105 15.42 -7.48 -2.59
CA SER A 105 14.93 -6.17 -3.00
C SER A 105 13.52 -5.85 -2.48
N LEU A 106 13.21 -4.57 -2.47
CA LEU A 106 11.91 -4.00 -2.16
C LEU A 106 11.50 -3.09 -3.33
N ASN A 107 10.23 -3.08 -3.70
CA ASN A 107 9.72 -2.07 -4.63
C ASN A 107 8.27 -1.72 -4.32
N GLY A 108 7.87 -0.51 -4.69
CA GLY A 108 6.49 -0.09 -4.46
C GLY A 108 6.32 1.40 -4.37
N GLU A 109 5.20 1.76 -3.77
CA GLU A 109 4.76 3.12 -3.58
C GLU A 109 4.39 3.30 -2.10
N TYR A 110 5.07 4.22 -1.43
CA TYR A 110 4.70 4.68 -0.10
C TYR A 110 4.08 6.06 -0.23
N ILE A 111 2.84 6.19 0.21
CA ILE A 111 2.14 7.47 0.21
C ILE A 111 2.33 8.11 1.58
N LEU A 112 3.25 9.06 1.65
CA LEU A 112 3.45 9.86 2.86
C LEU A 112 2.26 10.80 3.04
N LEU A 113 1.71 10.84 4.25
CA LEU A 113 0.56 11.68 4.60
C LEU A 113 0.99 12.77 5.58
N ASN A 114 0.46 13.97 5.40
CA ASN A 114 0.69 15.06 6.34
C ASN A 114 0.29 14.71 7.78
N ASP A 115 1.02 15.26 8.73
CA ASP A 115 0.68 15.14 10.15
C ASP A 115 -0.73 15.65 10.41
N GLY A 116 -1.51 14.87 11.16
CA GLY A 116 -2.90 15.21 11.48
C GLY A 116 -3.91 14.98 10.35
N PHE A 117 -3.54 14.28 9.26
CA PHE A 117 -4.48 13.89 8.21
C PHE A 117 -5.75 13.22 8.80
N LYS A 118 -6.91 13.69 8.35
CA LYS A 118 -8.22 13.26 8.85
C LYS A 118 -8.77 12.15 7.96
N THR A 119 -9.16 11.04 8.59
CA THR A 119 -9.78 9.89 7.91
C THR A 119 -11.30 9.86 8.05
N THR A 120 -11.89 10.81 8.78
CA THR A 120 -13.35 10.93 8.90
C THR A 120 -13.90 11.68 7.67
N PRO A 121 -14.71 11.02 6.81
CA PRO A 121 -15.26 11.68 5.64
C PRO A 121 -16.33 12.71 6.04
N THR A 122 -16.40 13.81 5.29
CA THR A 122 -17.45 14.83 5.45
C THR A 122 -18.68 14.56 4.60
N LEU A 123 -18.63 13.56 3.73
CA LEU A 123 -19.73 13.09 2.88
C LEU A 123 -20.04 11.64 3.22
N SER A 124 -21.32 11.28 3.21
CA SER A 124 -21.71 9.87 3.20
C SER A 124 -21.40 9.24 1.85
N GLU A 125 -21.39 7.91 1.79
CA GLU A 125 -21.21 7.17 0.55
C GLU A 125 -22.27 7.55 -0.51
N GLU A 126 -23.54 7.66 -0.10
CA GLU A 126 -24.66 7.99 -0.99
C GLU A 126 -24.52 9.42 -1.52
N ALA A 127 -24.10 10.37 -0.67
CA ALA A 127 -23.86 11.74 -1.08
C ALA A 127 -22.67 11.84 -2.05
N ALA A 128 -21.60 11.07 -1.82
CA ALA A 128 -20.45 10.99 -2.70
C ALA A 128 -20.83 10.38 -4.06
N LEU A 129 -21.58 9.28 -4.05
CA LEU A 129 -22.10 8.64 -5.27
C LEU A 129 -23.00 9.61 -6.04
N SER A 130 -23.95 10.28 -5.37
CA SER A 130 -24.83 11.27 -6.01
C SER A 130 -24.02 12.36 -6.72
N LYS A 131 -22.99 12.91 -6.06
CA LYS A 131 -22.08 13.89 -6.67
C LYS A 131 -21.32 13.31 -7.87
N ALA A 132 -20.82 12.08 -7.78
CA ALA A 132 -20.13 11.43 -8.88
C ALA A 132 -21.05 11.23 -10.09
N LEU A 133 -22.29 10.80 -9.88
CA LEU A 133 -23.28 10.64 -10.94
C LEU A 133 -23.64 11.99 -11.60
N SER A 134 -23.75 13.06 -10.80
CA SER A 134 -23.97 14.41 -11.33
C SER A 134 -22.78 14.91 -12.14
N TYR A 135 -21.54 14.63 -11.70
CA TYR A 135 -20.33 15.03 -12.41
C TYR A 135 -20.16 14.30 -13.75
N ILE A 136 -20.39 12.98 -13.78
CA ILE A 136 -20.31 12.18 -15.01
C ILE A 136 -21.43 12.54 -15.98
N GLY A 137 -22.65 12.80 -15.46
CA GLY A 137 -23.76 13.30 -16.28
C GLY A 137 -24.23 12.33 -17.38
N ALA A 138 -24.05 11.02 -17.19
CA ALA A 138 -24.48 10.03 -18.17
C ALA A 138 -26.01 10.04 -18.31
N GLN A 139 -26.51 9.88 -19.56
CA GLN A 139 -27.94 9.75 -19.83
C GLN A 139 -28.53 8.48 -19.21
N LYS A 140 -27.76 7.39 -19.21
CA LYS A 140 -28.13 6.11 -18.64
C LYS A 140 -26.87 5.39 -18.15
N TYR A 141 -26.92 4.89 -16.93
CA TYR A 141 -25.89 4.05 -16.34
C TYR A 141 -26.17 2.56 -16.60
N MET A 142 -25.13 1.72 -16.52
CA MET A 142 -25.26 0.30 -16.82
C MET A 142 -26.34 -0.37 -15.98
N TRP A 143 -26.40 -0.08 -14.68
CA TRP A 143 -27.39 -0.66 -13.76
C TRP A 143 -28.82 -0.16 -13.96
N GLN A 144 -29.02 0.88 -14.76
CA GLN A 144 -30.36 1.37 -15.11
C GLN A 144 -30.94 0.66 -16.33
N ASN A 145 -30.18 -0.24 -16.98
CA ASN A 145 -30.69 -1.09 -18.04
C ASN A 145 -30.96 -2.50 -17.48
N THR A 146 -32.20 -2.96 -17.59
CA THR A 146 -32.63 -4.28 -17.12
C THR A 146 -31.82 -5.42 -17.74
N GLU A 147 -31.53 -5.39 -19.04
CA GLU A 147 -30.75 -6.45 -19.70
C GLU A 147 -29.31 -6.51 -19.16
N ASN A 148 -28.72 -5.35 -18.90
CA ASN A 148 -27.40 -5.27 -18.28
C ASN A 148 -27.42 -5.79 -16.85
N GLU A 149 -28.43 -5.45 -16.05
CA GLU A 149 -28.54 -5.97 -14.67
C GLU A 149 -28.79 -7.49 -14.64
N GLU A 150 -29.61 -8.01 -15.56
CA GLU A 150 -29.75 -9.46 -15.70
C GLU A 150 -28.44 -10.14 -16.13
N PHE A 151 -27.64 -9.48 -16.97
CA PHE A 151 -26.30 -9.93 -17.29
C PHE A 151 -25.38 -9.90 -16.07
N ALA A 152 -25.41 -8.82 -15.28
CA ALA A 152 -24.59 -8.66 -14.09
C ALA A 152 -24.82 -9.75 -13.04
N LYS A 153 -26.07 -10.21 -12.87
CA LYS A 153 -26.39 -11.35 -11.99
C LYS A 153 -25.64 -12.64 -12.34
N ARG A 154 -25.21 -12.79 -13.61
CA ARG A 154 -24.49 -13.97 -14.10
C ARG A 154 -22.97 -13.76 -14.18
N THR A 155 -22.49 -12.52 -14.23
CA THR A 155 -21.08 -12.21 -14.49
C THR A 155 -20.39 -11.48 -13.36
N GLU A 156 -21.10 -10.62 -12.64
CA GLU A 156 -20.53 -9.81 -11.57
C GLU A 156 -20.63 -10.52 -10.23
N LYS A 157 -19.56 -10.45 -9.43
CA LYS A 157 -19.56 -11.00 -8.07
C LYS A 157 -20.63 -10.37 -7.18
N ALA A 158 -20.91 -9.08 -7.37
CA ALA A 158 -21.96 -8.35 -6.65
C ALA A 158 -23.37 -8.61 -7.22
N GLY A 159 -23.47 -9.24 -8.39
CA GLY A 159 -24.73 -9.49 -9.09
C GLY A 159 -25.41 -8.23 -9.67
N THR A 160 -24.71 -7.11 -9.70
CA THR A 160 -25.20 -5.82 -10.19
C THR A 160 -24.04 -4.97 -10.71
N PHE A 161 -24.33 -4.06 -11.64
CA PHE A 161 -23.43 -2.98 -12.03
C PHE A 161 -23.57 -1.74 -11.12
N TYR A 162 -24.48 -1.76 -10.15
CA TYR A 162 -24.61 -0.67 -9.19
C TYR A 162 -23.32 -0.53 -8.36
N PRO A 163 -22.72 0.66 -8.30
CA PRO A 163 -21.43 0.82 -7.62
C PRO A 163 -21.60 0.69 -6.10
N ASN A 164 -20.65 0.00 -5.48
CA ASN A 164 -20.48 -0.03 -4.02
C ASN A 164 -19.24 0.79 -3.67
N GLY A 165 -19.41 1.83 -2.87
CA GLY A 165 -18.34 2.71 -2.46
C GLY A 165 -17.41 2.06 -1.43
N GLU A 166 -16.16 2.51 -1.44
CA GLU A 166 -15.18 2.17 -0.41
C GLU A 166 -14.48 3.48 0.00
N LEU A 167 -14.38 3.72 1.30
CA LEU A 167 -13.59 4.84 1.83
C LEU A 167 -12.11 4.50 1.69
N VAL A 168 -11.40 5.30 0.89
CA VAL A 168 -9.95 5.18 0.66
C VAL A 168 -9.27 6.54 0.75
N ILE A 169 -7.98 6.53 1.06
CA ILE A 169 -7.10 7.70 0.90
C ILE A 169 -6.42 7.57 -0.45
N ILE A 170 -6.50 8.61 -1.29
CA ILE A 170 -5.88 8.62 -2.62
C ILE A 170 -5.25 9.98 -2.88
N GLN A 171 -4.13 10.00 -3.59
CA GLN A 171 -3.51 11.25 -4.03
C GLN A 171 -4.46 12.02 -4.94
N ASN A 172 -4.50 13.35 -4.76
CA ASN A 172 -5.24 14.21 -5.66
C ASN A 172 -4.44 14.40 -6.97
N PHE A 173 -4.75 13.60 -7.99
CA PHE A 173 -4.09 13.70 -9.29
C PHE A 173 -4.53 14.91 -10.13
N LEU A 174 -5.51 15.68 -9.65
CA LEU A 174 -6.05 16.85 -10.35
C LEU A 174 -5.50 18.18 -9.81
N SER A 175 -4.79 18.19 -8.67
CA SER A 175 -4.13 19.39 -8.19
C SER A 175 -2.84 19.63 -8.98
N ASN A 176 -2.71 20.82 -9.56
CA ASN A 176 -1.43 21.30 -10.13
C ASN A 176 -0.37 21.57 -9.05
N ASP A 177 -0.75 21.55 -7.76
CA ASP A 177 0.17 21.59 -6.64
C ASP A 177 0.84 20.23 -6.48
N ARG A 178 2.04 20.10 -7.07
CA ARG A 178 2.98 19.02 -6.74
C ARG A 178 3.53 19.12 -5.31
N ASP A 179 3.18 20.18 -4.58
CA ASP A 179 3.83 20.58 -3.33
C ASP A 179 2.92 20.55 -2.08
N ALA A 180 1.75 19.90 -2.16
CA ALA A 180 0.85 19.74 -1.01
C ALA A 180 0.53 18.27 -0.72
N ASN A 181 1.58 17.45 -0.53
CA ASN A 181 1.50 16.19 0.19
C ASN A 181 2.55 16.16 1.29
#